data_AF-A0A7K4IIK3-F1
#
_entry.id   AF-A0A7K4IIK3-F1
#
_cell.length_a   1.000
_cell.length_b   1.000
_cell.length_c   1.000
_cell.angle_alpha   90.00
_cell.angle_beta   90.00
_cell.angle_gamma   90.00
#
_symmetry.space_group_name_H-M   'P 1'
#
loop_
_entity.id
_entity.type
_entity.pdbx_description
1 polymer ?
#
loop_
_entity_poly.entity_id
_entity_poly.type
_entity_poly.pdbx_seq_one_letter_code
_entity_poly.pdbx_strand_id
1 'polypeptide(L)'
;GPHPNIVYATYLVNVLRPKLKLASVIGSYGWGGKMLEHIKEMLTNLKVDVIEPVVVKGYPKEEDFKSLNRLAEEISKRTTQLKTIP
;
A
#
# COMPACT_ATOMS: atom_id res chain seq x y z
N GLY A 1 -10.75 6.26 -9.43
CA GLY A 1 -10.74 4.82 -9.12
C GLY A 1 -9.36 4.26 -9.38
N PRO A 2 -9.04 3.05 -8.89
CA PRO A 2 -7.76 2.39 -9.19
C PRO A 2 -7.60 2.15 -10.69
N HIS A 3 -6.36 2.23 -11.18
CA HIS A 3 -6.03 1.86 -12.55
C HIS A 3 -6.36 0.36 -12.78
N PRO A 4 -6.88 -0.07 -13.95
CA PRO A 4 -7.27 -1.47 -14.19
C PRO A 4 -6.20 -2.50 -13.83
N ASN A 5 -4.92 -2.20 -14.12
CA ASN A 5 -3.79 -3.06 -13.74
C ASN A 5 -3.67 -3.27 -12.22
N ILE A 6 -3.98 -2.24 -11.42
CA ILE A 6 -3.95 -2.35 -9.96
C ILE A 6 -5.11 -3.22 -9.48
N VAL A 7 -6.32 -3.05 -10.05
CA VAL A 7 -7.46 -3.91 -9.74
C VAL A 7 -7.12 -5.38 -10.00
N TYR A 8 -6.54 -5.68 -11.16
CA TYR A 8 -6.12 -7.04 -11.51
C TYR A 8 -5.07 -7.60 -10.52
N ALA A 9 -4.03 -6.82 -10.21
CA ALA A 9 -2.99 -7.24 -9.28
C ALA A 9 -3.56 -7.47 -7.87
N THR A 10 -4.40 -6.57 -7.36
CA THR A 10 -5.04 -6.69 -6.05
C THR A 10 -5.94 -7.93 -5.99
N TYR A 11 -6.73 -8.18 -7.03
CA TYR A 11 -7.57 -9.37 -7.12
C TYR A 11 -6.73 -10.66 -7.10
N LEU A 12 -5.68 -10.72 -7.93
CA LEU A 12 -4.79 -11.88 -7.99
C LEU A 12 -4.13 -12.17 -6.65
N VAL A 13 -3.59 -11.14 -5.99
CA VAL A 13 -2.98 -11.27 -4.66
C VAL A 13 -3.99 -11.77 -3.63
N ASN A 14 -5.22 -11.25 -3.66
CA ASN A 14 -6.29 -11.66 -2.74
C ASN A 14 -6.72 -13.13 -2.94
N VAL A 15 -6.74 -13.62 -4.18
CA VAL A 15 -7.07 -15.02 -4.51
C VAL A 15 -5.94 -15.96 -4.13
N LEU A 16 -4.70 -15.61 -4.47
CA LEU A 16 -3.53 -16.48 -4.23
C LEU A 16 -3.15 -16.59 -2.75
N ARG A 17 -3.57 -15.63 -1.91
CA ARG A 17 -3.24 -15.55 -0.47
C ARG A 17 -1.77 -15.90 -0.17
N PRO A 18 -0.81 -15.24 -0.84
CA PRO A 18 0.60 -15.45 -0.55
C PRO A 18 0.91 -15.13 0.92
N LYS A 19 2.01 -15.67 1.45
CA LYS A 19 2.49 -15.42 2.83
C LYS A 19 3.08 -14.00 2.98
N LEU A 20 2.27 -12.98 2.68
CA LEU A 20 2.62 -11.58 2.86
C LEU A 20 2.45 -11.21 4.33
N LYS A 21 3.43 -10.48 4.86
CA LYS A 21 3.38 -9.94 6.23
C LYS A 21 3.05 -8.44 6.24
N LEU A 22 3.50 -7.70 5.24
CA LEU A 22 3.36 -6.25 5.13
C LEU A 22 2.77 -5.86 3.77
N ALA A 23 1.95 -4.82 3.73
CA ALA A 23 1.46 -4.22 2.50
C ALA A 23 1.34 -2.69 2.65
N SER A 24 1.55 -1.94 1.57
CA SER A 24 1.26 -0.51 1.50
C SER A 24 0.89 -0.12 0.06
N VAL A 25 0.28 1.05 -0.10
CA VAL A 25 -0.15 1.60 -1.39
C VAL A 25 0.48 2.97 -1.58
N ILE A 26 1.08 3.19 -2.75
CA ILE A 26 1.57 4.49 -3.19
C ILE A 26 0.80 4.86 -4.46
N GLY A 27 0.28 6.07 -4.53
CA GLY A 27 -0.38 6.54 -5.74
C GLY A 27 -0.72 8.01 -5.73
N SER A 28 -1.11 8.52 -6.90
CA SER A 28 -1.65 9.86 -7.04
C SER A 28 -3.05 9.83 -7.66
N TYR A 29 -3.85 10.86 -7.39
CA TYR A 29 -5.18 11.03 -7.97
C TYR A 29 -5.44 12.48 -8.35
N GLY A 30 -6.26 12.71 -9.39
CA GLY A 30 -6.67 14.06 -9.79
C GLY A 30 -7.86 14.58 -8.99
N TRP A 31 -9.00 13.88 -9.09
CA TRP A 31 -10.28 14.34 -8.55
C TRP A 31 -11.03 13.28 -7.71
N GLY A 32 -10.75 11.99 -7.89
CA GLY A 32 -11.44 10.89 -7.21
C GLY A 32 -10.51 10.05 -6.34
N GLY A 33 -10.57 10.25 -5.02
CA GLY A 33 -9.70 9.63 -4.00
C GLY A 33 -10.12 8.25 -3.50
N LYS A 34 -11.20 7.63 -4.02
CA LYS A 34 -11.71 6.32 -3.55
C LYS A 34 -10.87 5.11 -3.92
N MET A 35 -9.69 5.32 -4.51
CA MET A 35 -8.78 4.23 -4.88
C MET A 35 -8.40 3.39 -3.67
N LEU A 36 -8.05 4.05 -2.56
CA LEU A 36 -7.58 3.38 -1.36
C LEU A 36 -8.68 2.52 -0.73
N GLU A 37 -9.90 3.04 -0.67
CA GLU A 37 -11.08 2.33 -0.15
C GLU A 37 -11.31 1.04 -0.95
N HIS A 38 -11.37 1.15 -2.28
CA HIS A 38 -11.59 -0.02 -3.14
C HIS A 38 -10.47 -1.07 -2.98
N ILE A 39 -9.20 -0.65 -2.91
CA ILE A 39 -8.08 -1.59 -2.73
C ILE A 39 -8.18 -2.29 -1.37
N LYS A 40 -8.55 -1.56 -0.30
CA LYS A 40 -8.73 -2.15 1.04
C LYS A 40 -9.87 -3.16 1.07
N GLU A 41 -11.01 -2.84 0.46
CA GLU A 41 -12.15 -3.77 0.34
C GLU A 41 -11.79 -5.04 -0.43
N MET A 42 -10.98 -4.91 -1.48
CA MET A 42 -10.50 -6.04 -2.27
C MET A 42 -9.50 -6.93 -1.52
N LEU A 43 -8.75 -6.42 -0.54
CA LEU A 43 -7.73 -7.17 0.21
C LEU A 43 -8.25 -7.82 1.50
N THR A 44 -9.57 -7.84 1.70
CA THR A 44 -10.21 -8.37 2.93
C THR A 44 -9.87 -9.81 3.28
N ASN A 45 -9.43 -10.65 2.33
CA ASN A 45 -9.05 -12.04 2.62
C ASN A 45 -7.60 -12.22 3.06
N LEU A 46 -6.78 -11.16 3.03
CA LEU A 46 -5.38 -11.19 3.42
C LEU A 46 -5.18 -10.67 4.84
N LYS A 47 -4.53 -11.49 5.68
CA LYS A 47 -4.05 -11.07 7.00
C LYS A 47 -2.68 -10.40 6.85
N VAL A 48 -2.68 -9.19 6.31
CA VAL A 48 -1.47 -8.38 6.12
C VAL A 48 -1.51 -7.17 7.05
N ASP A 49 -0.36 -6.83 7.63
CA ASP A 49 -0.19 -5.57 8.33
C ASP A 49 -0.02 -4.44 7.30
N VAL A 50 -1.03 -3.58 7.22
CA VAL A 50 -1.06 -2.49 6.25
C VAL A 50 -0.33 -1.28 6.83
N ILE A 51 0.84 -0.99 6.28
CA ILE A 51 1.60 0.23 6.58
C ILE A 51 0.86 1.41 5.95
N GLU A 52 0.98 2.57 6.57
CA GLU A 52 0.25 3.77 6.13
C GLU A 52 0.54 4.07 4.65
N PRO A 53 -0.50 4.17 3.81
CA PRO A 53 -0.34 4.42 2.38
C PRO A 53 -0.05 5.89 2.10
N VAL A 54 0.70 6.16 1.03
CA VAL A 54 1.00 7.53 0.58
C VAL A 54 0.15 7.83 -0.65
N VAL A 55 -0.78 8.77 -0.50
CA VAL A 55 -1.71 9.16 -1.57
C VAL A 55 -1.65 10.66 -1.82
N VAL A 56 -1.20 11.04 -3.02
CA VAL A 56 -0.97 12.44 -3.40
C VAL A 56 -2.06 12.94 -4.33
N LYS A 57 -2.54 14.17 -4.12
CA LYS A 57 -3.47 14.82 -5.04
C LYS A 57 -2.71 15.63 -6.08
N GLY A 58 -2.78 15.22 -7.34
CA GLY A 58 -2.09 15.88 -8.44
C GLY A 58 -0.56 15.71 -8.38
N TYR A 59 0.17 16.80 -8.56
CA TYR A 59 1.63 16.78 -8.62
C TYR A 59 2.25 16.78 -7.20
N PRO A 60 3.21 15.89 -6.90
CA PRO A 60 3.83 15.79 -5.59
C PRO A 60 4.67 17.01 -5.23
N LYS A 61 4.58 17.42 -3.95
CA LYS A 61 5.39 18.46 -3.32
C LYS A 61 6.40 17.86 -2.36
N GLU A 62 7.27 18.69 -1.81
CA GLU A 62 8.33 18.28 -0.87
C GLU A 62 7.80 17.46 0.33
N GLU A 63 6.61 17.81 0.82
CA GLU A 63 5.93 17.13 1.93
C GLU A 63 5.52 15.68 1.56
N ASP A 64 5.14 15.45 0.30
CA ASP A 64 4.81 14.12 -0.20
C ASP A 64 6.06 13.24 -0.30
N PHE A 65 7.20 13.82 -0.70
CA PHE A 65 8.49 13.13 -0.69
C PHE A 65 8.95 12.80 0.73
N LYS A 66 8.71 13.68 1.71
CA LYS A 66 8.95 13.36 3.14
C LYS A 66 8.08 12.19 3.60
N SER A 67 6.83 12.12 3.14
CA SER A 67 5.93 11.01 3.42
C SER A 67 6.43 9.69 2.81
N LEU A 68 7.03 9.72 1.62
CA LEU A 68 7.69 8.56 1.01
C LEU A 68 8.90 8.10 1.83
N ASN A 69 9.73 9.03 2.32
CA ASN A 69 10.87 8.69 3.17
C ASN A 69 10.42 8.02 4.47
N ARG A 70 9.39 8.57 5.12
CA ARG A 70 8.78 7.97 6.32
C ARG A 70 8.27 6.55 6.04
N LEU A 71 7.57 6.35 4.92
CA LEU A 71 7.09 5.03 4.51
C LEU A 71 8.26 4.04 4.33
N ALA A 72 9.35 4.46 3.68
CA ALA A 72 10.52 3.63 3.50
C ALA A 72 11.18 3.23 4.84
N GLU A 73 11.28 4.17 5.77
CA GLU A 73 11.79 3.90 7.13
C GLU A 73 10.89 2.90 7.88
N GLU A 74 9.56 3.06 7.81
CA GLU A 74 8.63 2.13 8.43
C GLU A 74 8.72 0.72 7.83
N ILE A 75 8.81 0.60 6.50
CA ILE A 75 9.00 -0.68 5.83
C ILE A 75 10.30 -1.34 6.30
N SER A 76 11.40 -0.59 6.35
CA SER A 76 12.70 -1.10 6.79
C SER A 76 12.67 -1.60 8.24
N LYS A 77 12.09 -0.79 9.13
CA LYS A 77 11.95 -1.10 10.56
C LYS A 77 11.11 -2.36 10.78
N ARG A 78 9.90 -2.43 10.18
CA ARG A 78 9.02 -3.60 10.34
C ARG A 78 9.59 -4.85 9.69
N THR A 79 10.22 -4.72 8.53
CA THR A 79 10.86 -5.86 7.86
C THR A 79 12.01 -6.44 8.70
N THR A 80 12.80 -5.58 9.34
CA THR A 80 13.87 -6.01 10.25
C THR A 80 13.32 -6.72 11.48
N GLN A 81 12.29 -6.15 12.12
CA GLN A 81 11.59 -6.78 13.25
C GLN A 81 11.04 -8.17 12.91
N LEU A 82 10.50 -8.35 11.71
CA LEU A 82 9.97 -9.62 11.22
C LEU A 82 11.06 -10.67 10.91
N LYS A 83 12.32 -10.26 10.69
CA LYS A 83 13.47 -11.16 10.49
C LYS A 83 14.12 -11.60 11.81
N THR A 84 13.96 -10.81 12.87
CA THR A 84 14.52 -11.11 14.20
C THR A 84 13.67 -12.07 15.04
N ILE A 85 12.54 -12.55 14.53
CA ILE A 85 11.73 -13.58 15.19
C ILE A 85 12.12 -14.94 14.55
N PRO A 86 12.67 -15.89 15.32
CA PRO A 86 13.12 -17.19 14.82
C PRO A 86 11.98 -18.06 14.28
#